data_AF-A0A1E7KTV3-F1
#
_entry.id   AF-A0A1E7KTV3-F1
#
_cell.length_a   1.000
_cell.length_b   1.000
_cell.length_c   1.000
_cell.angle_alpha   90.00
_cell.angle_beta   90.00
_cell.angle_gamma   90.00
#
_symmetry.space_group_name_H-M   'P 1'
#
loop_
_entity.id
_entity.type
_entity.pdbx_description
1 polymer ?
#
loop_
_entity_poly.entity_id
_entity_poly.type
_entity_poly.pdbx_seq_one_letter_code
_entity_poly.pdbx_strand_id
1 'polypeptide(L)'
;VTANRNSPRQTVISGPTEAVTKAVGHLKDAGLSAKPLQVACAFHSPLVAGAGEEFARTLQSMYVHAPGLPVWANSTARPYDTVPHAVRAGLAEQIGSPVRFAEQIESMYEAGARVFTEVGPGKVLTSLVSAILGDRPHSTVTLEDARRGGLYGFLAGVAQLAVAGADVRTGKLYQGRDAVDPESATPVKPAGWTVDGQLVRLADGTIPPNALRPPRPVTELIVPESPTADGAPLSGPDALVAEFLRTSREMVNAQRDVLLSYLGAAGLPAAAASLPSLPSAAPVALPAAPATETASAAAPVAASAPAVPAAPAAAASAESAGLSADAVLESVLS
;
A
#
# COMPACT_ATOMS: atom_id res chain seq x y z
N VAL A 1 -30.10 -1.44 31.51
CA VAL A 1 -30.98 -1.19 30.33
C VAL A 1 -30.17 -1.35 29.06
N THR A 2 -30.82 -1.53 27.91
CA THR A 2 -30.15 -1.34 26.60
C THR A 2 -29.91 0.14 26.36
N ALA A 3 -28.66 0.49 26.01
CA ALA A 3 -28.25 1.81 25.55
C ALA A 3 -28.26 1.91 24.03
N ASN A 4 -27.75 0.89 23.32
CA ASN A 4 -27.76 0.88 21.85
C ASN A 4 -28.15 -0.49 21.29
N ARG A 5 -28.95 -0.50 20.22
CA ARG A 5 -29.20 -1.68 19.36
C ARG A 5 -28.47 -1.43 18.03
N ASN A 6 -27.17 -1.78 18.01
CA ASN A 6 -26.24 -1.40 16.93
C ASN A 6 -26.37 -2.25 15.67
N SER A 7 -26.69 -3.54 15.81
CA SER A 7 -26.96 -4.45 14.68
C SER A 7 -27.75 -5.67 15.19
N PRO A 8 -28.23 -6.58 14.32
CA PRO A 8 -28.90 -7.81 14.74
C PRO A 8 -28.06 -8.70 15.68
N ARG A 9 -26.73 -8.51 15.73
CA ARG A 9 -25.80 -9.28 16.57
C ARG A 9 -25.01 -8.42 17.57
N GLN A 10 -25.31 -7.13 17.70
CA GLN A 10 -24.60 -6.23 18.62
C GLN A 10 -25.56 -5.31 19.37
N THR A 11 -25.61 -5.48 20.68
CA THR A 11 -26.33 -4.62 21.63
C THR A 11 -25.35 -4.09 22.67
N VAL A 12 -25.55 -2.84 23.13
CA VAL A 12 -24.80 -2.22 24.22
C VAL A 12 -25.74 -2.04 25.41
N ILE A 13 -25.34 -2.51 26.59
CA ILE A 13 -26.06 -2.32 27.85
C ILE A 13 -25.40 -1.23 28.72
N SER A 14 -26.22 -0.54 29.52
CA SER A 14 -25.82 0.59 30.36
C SER A 14 -26.59 0.56 31.70
N GLY A 15 -25.95 1.05 32.76
CA GLY A 15 -26.45 0.99 34.14
C GLY A 15 -25.31 1.08 35.17
N PRO A 16 -25.57 0.77 36.46
CA PRO A 16 -24.57 0.80 37.52
C PRO A 16 -23.42 -0.18 37.27
N THR A 17 -22.19 0.21 37.60
CA THR A 17 -20.96 -0.54 37.29
C THR A 17 -21.00 -1.99 37.78
N GLU A 18 -21.47 -2.25 39.00
CA GLU A 18 -21.58 -3.61 39.54
C GLU A 18 -22.59 -4.48 38.77
N ALA A 19 -23.74 -3.92 38.42
CA ALA A 19 -24.78 -4.63 37.67
C ALA A 19 -24.31 -4.95 36.24
N VAL A 20 -23.66 -4.01 35.57
CA VAL A 20 -23.05 -4.24 34.25
C VAL A 20 -21.90 -5.26 34.34
N THR A 21 -21.12 -5.26 35.42
CA THR A 21 -20.04 -6.24 35.63
C THR A 21 -20.59 -7.65 35.82
N LYS A 22 -21.65 -7.82 36.63
CA LYS A 22 -22.36 -9.11 36.80
C LYS A 22 -22.95 -9.61 35.48
N ALA A 23 -23.63 -8.73 34.73
CA ALA A 23 -24.17 -9.04 33.41
C ALA A 23 -23.07 -9.50 32.41
N VAL A 24 -21.92 -8.83 32.38
CA VAL A 24 -20.77 -9.23 31.54
C VAL A 24 -20.16 -10.57 31.98
N GLY A 25 -20.32 -10.97 33.24
CA GLY A 25 -20.04 -12.33 33.71
C GLY A 25 -21.02 -13.34 33.12
N HIS A 26 -22.31 -13.22 33.47
CA HIS A 26 -23.36 -14.16 33.07
C HIS A 26 -23.42 -14.37 31.54
N LEU A 27 -23.22 -13.31 30.75
CA LEU A 27 -23.15 -13.40 29.29
C LEU A 27 -21.99 -14.27 28.80
N LYS A 28 -20.81 -14.18 29.43
CA LYS A 28 -19.65 -15.02 29.08
C LYS A 28 -19.83 -16.47 29.53
N ASP A 29 -20.44 -16.68 30.69
CA ASP A 29 -20.75 -18.01 31.22
C ASP A 29 -21.77 -18.72 30.32
N ALA A 30 -22.70 -17.97 29.70
CA ALA A 30 -23.58 -18.40 28.63
C ALA A 30 -22.91 -18.51 27.22
N GLY A 31 -21.58 -18.36 27.13
CA GLY A 31 -20.82 -18.49 25.89
C GLY A 31 -20.88 -17.27 24.93
N LEU A 32 -21.47 -16.15 25.34
CA LEU A 32 -21.60 -14.94 24.52
C LEU A 32 -20.39 -14.00 24.69
N SER A 33 -20.02 -13.31 23.61
CA SER A 33 -18.93 -12.34 23.63
C SER A 33 -19.36 -11.02 24.26
N ALA A 34 -18.90 -10.76 25.49
CA ALA A 34 -19.17 -9.51 26.23
C ALA A 34 -17.88 -8.80 26.63
N LYS A 35 -17.79 -7.49 26.38
CA LYS A 35 -16.64 -6.63 26.69
C LYS A 35 -17.10 -5.30 27.31
N PRO A 36 -16.52 -4.85 28.45
CA PRO A 36 -16.81 -3.54 29.01
C PRO A 36 -16.26 -2.42 28.12
N LEU A 37 -17.01 -1.32 27.99
CA LEU A 37 -16.59 -0.12 27.29
C LEU A 37 -15.94 0.87 28.27
N GLN A 38 -14.84 1.48 27.85
CA GLN A 38 -14.15 2.52 28.62
C GLN A 38 -14.82 3.87 28.32
N VAL A 39 -15.86 4.19 29.09
CA VAL A 39 -16.66 5.42 28.95
C VAL A 39 -16.84 6.12 30.29
N ALA A 40 -16.88 7.45 30.28
CA ALA A 40 -16.97 8.26 31.50
C ALA A 40 -18.34 8.22 32.20
N CYS A 41 -19.39 7.75 31.52
CA CYS A 41 -20.74 7.72 32.08
C CYS A 41 -21.62 6.61 31.48
N ALA A 42 -22.69 6.25 32.19
CA ALA A 42 -23.72 5.33 31.76
C ALA A 42 -24.72 6.00 30.80
N PHE A 43 -24.23 6.42 29.63
CA PHE A 43 -25.05 7.06 28.57
C PHE A 43 -26.26 6.21 28.16
N HIS A 44 -27.29 6.87 27.63
CA HIS A 44 -28.55 6.25 27.19
C HIS A 44 -29.16 5.33 28.27
N SER A 45 -29.24 5.85 29.48
CA SER A 45 -29.84 5.18 30.64
C SER A 45 -30.51 6.19 31.58
N PRO A 46 -31.39 5.73 32.49
CA PRO A 46 -32.00 6.61 33.50
C PRO A 46 -30.99 7.36 34.38
N LEU A 47 -29.74 6.86 34.53
CA LEU A 47 -28.68 7.51 35.32
C LEU A 47 -28.21 8.84 34.72
N VAL A 48 -28.42 9.07 33.41
CA VAL A 48 -28.09 10.34 32.74
C VAL A 48 -29.33 11.19 32.42
N ALA A 49 -30.55 10.74 32.75
CA ALA A 49 -31.79 11.42 32.38
C ALA A 49 -31.88 12.86 32.92
N GLY A 50 -31.34 13.13 34.12
CA GLY A 50 -31.30 14.48 34.70
C GLY A 50 -30.45 15.48 33.91
N ALA A 51 -29.49 15.03 33.09
CA ALA A 51 -28.77 15.91 32.15
C ALA A 51 -29.66 16.34 30.96
N GLY A 52 -30.73 15.58 30.67
CA GLY A 52 -31.74 15.95 29.67
C GLY A 52 -32.51 17.22 30.04
N GLU A 53 -32.78 17.45 31.32
CA GLU A 53 -33.45 18.68 31.79
C GLU A 53 -32.57 19.93 31.59
N GLU A 54 -31.28 19.85 31.93
CA GLU A 54 -30.35 20.96 31.74
C GLU A 54 -30.07 21.23 30.26
N PHE A 55 -29.98 20.16 29.45
CA PHE A 55 -29.88 20.30 28.00
C PHE A 55 -31.17 20.89 27.40
N ALA A 56 -32.36 20.55 27.91
CA ALA A 56 -33.61 21.19 27.52
C ALA A 56 -33.63 22.69 27.85
N ARG A 57 -33.19 23.09 29.06
CA ARG A 57 -33.03 24.50 29.44
C ARG A 57 -32.06 25.24 28.50
N THR A 58 -30.94 24.62 28.18
CA THR A 58 -29.96 25.16 27.22
C THR A 58 -30.57 25.31 25.83
N LEU A 59 -31.26 24.28 25.33
CA LEU A 59 -31.93 24.29 24.03
C LEU A 59 -33.06 25.32 23.93
N GLN A 60 -33.65 25.79 25.03
CA GLN A 60 -34.66 26.87 24.99
C GLN A 60 -34.06 28.22 24.56
N SER A 61 -32.82 28.53 24.96
CA SER A 61 -32.16 29.81 24.61
C SER A 61 -31.63 29.87 23.18
N MET A 62 -31.46 28.71 22.52
CA MET A 62 -30.96 28.61 21.16
C MET A 62 -32.05 28.86 20.10
N TYR A 63 -31.65 29.23 18.88
CA TYR A 63 -32.54 29.17 17.73
C TYR A 63 -32.38 27.81 17.04
N VAL A 64 -33.50 27.20 16.64
CA VAL A 64 -33.54 25.89 15.97
C VAL A 64 -34.42 26.04 14.73
N HIS A 65 -33.88 25.67 13.57
CA HIS A 65 -34.63 25.64 12.31
C HIS A 65 -35.31 24.28 12.13
N ALA A 66 -36.35 24.23 11.28
CA ALA A 66 -36.82 22.97 10.72
C ALA A 66 -35.68 22.28 9.93
N PRO A 67 -35.56 20.94 9.94
CA PRO A 67 -34.55 20.24 9.15
C PRO A 67 -34.72 20.50 7.65
N GLY A 68 -33.71 21.10 7.01
CA GLY A 68 -33.70 21.35 5.56
C GLY A 68 -33.50 20.10 4.69
N LEU A 69 -33.17 18.97 5.33
CA LEU A 69 -33.12 17.62 4.78
C LEU A 69 -33.72 16.68 5.83
N PRO A 70 -34.26 15.50 5.45
CA PRO A 70 -34.71 14.50 6.42
C PRO A 70 -33.56 14.05 7.34
N VAL A 71 -33.76 14.20 8.65
CA VAL A 71 -32.84 13.72 9.71
C VAL A 71 -33.61 12.73 10.55
N TRP A 72 -33.06 11.54 10.81
CA TRP A 72 -33.69 10.53 11.67
C TRP A 72 -33.23 10.71 13.13
N ALA A 73 -34.15 10.52 14.08
CA ALA A 73 -33.83 10.47 15.50
C ALA A 73 -33.38 9.05 15.89
N ASN A 74 -32.43 8.93 16.83
CA ASN A 74 -31.94 7.63 17.28
C ASN A 74 -32.90 6.98 18.28
N SER A 75 -33.67 7.76 19.03
CA SER A 75 -34.65 7.32 20.05
C SER A 75 -35.91 6.67 19.45
N THR A 76 -36.34 7.12 18.26
CA THR A 76 -37.58 6.68 17.60
C THR A 76 -37.37 5.94 16.29
N ALA A 77 -36.14 5.89 15.76
CA ALA A 77 -35.79 5.38 14.43
C ALA A 77 -36.54 6.05 13.26
N ARG A 78 -37.23 7.17 13.47
CA ARG A 78 -38.04 7.89 12.46
C ARG A 78 -37.48 9.29 12.19
N PRO A 79 -37.85 9.95 11.08
CA PRO A 79 -37.54 11.35 10.85
C PRO A 79 -37.99 12.25 12.01
N TYR A 80 -37.18 13.27 12.32
CA TYR A 80 -37.56 14.38 13.20
C TYR A 80 -38.75 15.15 12.62
N ASP A 81 -39.53 15.76 13.50
CA ASP A 81 -40.56 16.72 13.12
C ASP A 81 -39.95 17.98 12.47
N THR A 82 -40.74 18.69 11.68
CA THR A 82 -40.43 20.01 11.15
C THR A 82 -40.65 21.13 12.18
N VAL A 83 -41.49 20.90 13.20
CA VAL A 83 -41.81 21.88 14.26
C VAL A 83 -40.60 22.04 15.21
N PRO A 84 -39.96 23.23 15.31
CA PRO A 84 -38.73 23.39 16.08
C PRO A 84 -38.83 23.09 17.58
N HIS A 85 -40.02 23.20 18.17
CA HIS A 85 -40.26 22.80 19.56
C HIS A 85 -40.17 21.28 19.75
N ALA A 86 -40.74 20.50 18.83
CA ALA A 86 -40.66 19.04 18.85
C ALA A 86 -39.24 18.55 18.59
N VAL A 87 -38.47 19.22 17.72
CA VAL A 87 -37.03 18.96 17.53
C VAL A 87 -36.25 19.15 18.84
N ARG A 88 -36.46 20.27 19.57
CA ARG A 88 -35.81 20.50 20.88
C ARG A 88 -36.18 19.44 21.92
N ALA A 89 -37.45 19.04 21.98
CA ALA A 89 -37.91 17.99 22.89
C ALA A 89 -37.22 16.65 22.60
N GLY A 90 -37.20 16.21 21.34
CA GLY A 90 -36.52 14.97 20.94
C GLY A 90 -35.01 14.99 21.18
N LEU A 91 -34.34 16.13 20.97
CA LEU A 91 -32.92 16.31 21.29
C LEU A 91 -32.63 16.18 22.79
N ALA A 92 -33.51 16.71 23.66
CA ALA A 92 -33.37 16.55 25.11
C ALA A 92 -33.63 15.10 25.56
N GLU A 93 -34.68 14.48 25.05
CA GLU A 93 -35.06 13.09 25.35
C GLU A 93 -33.95 12.09 24.96
N GLN A 94 -33.23 12.36 23.87
CA GLN A 94 -32.17 11.51 23.33
C GLN A 94 -31.02 11.20 24.31
N ILE A 95 -30.80 12.03 25.33
CA ILE A 95 -29.76 11.79 26.35
C ILE A 95 -30.10 10.55 27.20
N GLY A 96 -31.36 10.42 27.62
CA GLY A 96 -31.84 9.27 28.40
C GLY A 96 -32.25 8.08 27.54
N SER A 97 -32.79 8.34 26.35
CA SER A 97 -33.36 7.32 25.45
C SER A 97 -32.30 6.49 24.70
N PRO A 98 -32.58 5.20 24.41
CA PRO A 98 -31.67 4.32 23.68
C PRO A 98 -31.46 4.72 22.22
N VAL A 99 -30.34 4.28 21.64
CA VAL A 99 -29.98 4.45 20.22
C VAL A 99 -30.41 3.21 19.43
N ARG A 100 -31.50 3.35 18.66
CA ARG A 100 -32.09 2.32 17.79
C ARG A 100 -31.40 2.25 16.41
N PHE A 101 -30.07 2.23 16.35
CA PHE A 101 -29.33 2.37 15.09
C PHE A 101 -29.73 1.32 14.05
N ALA A 102 -29.92 0.05 14.44
CA ALA A 102 -30.38 -1.00 13.52
C ALA A 102 -31.74 -0.65 12.86
N GLU A 103 -32.73 -0.31 13.67
CA GLU A 103 -34.09 0.07 13.23
C GLU A 103 -34.11 1.36 12.39
N GLN A 104 -33.18 2.29 12.67
CA GLN A 104 -32.99 3.51 11.90
C GLN A 104 -32.44 3.23 10.50
N ILE A 105 -31.46 2.33 10.36
CA ILE A 105 -30.91 1.94 9.05
C ILE A 105 -31.95 1.17 8.22
N GLU A 106 -32.76 0.31 8.83
CA GLU A 106 -33.92 -0.30 8.16
C GLU A 106 -34.89 0.78 7.66
N SER A 107 -35.28 1.72 8.53
CA SER A 107 -36.20 2.82 8.19
C SER A 107 -35.66 3.75 7.10
N MET A 108 -34.34 3.96 7.03
CA MET A 108 -33.70 4.67 5.92
C MET A 108 -33.72 3.86 4.62
N TYR A 109 -33.48 2.54 4.69
CA TYR A 109 -33.50 1.65 3.53
C TYR A 109 -34.91 1.50 2.95
N GLU A 110 -35.94 1.42 3.79
CA GLU A 110 -37.35 1.47 3.40
C GLU A 110 -37.71 2.81 2.73
N ALA A 111 -37.20 3.92 3.27
CA ALA A 111 -37.32 5.25 2.65
C ALA A 111 -36.47 5.44 1.37
N GLY A 112 -35.82 4.39 0.87
CA GLY A 112 -35.10 4.38 -0.42
C GLY A 112 -33.59 4.64 -0.35
N ALA A 113 -32.99 4.78 0.84
CA ALA A 113 -31.54 4.96 0.95
C ALA A 113 -30.77 3.72 0.47
N ARG A 114 -29.82 3.91 -0.44
CA ARG A 114 -28.95 2.84 -0.98
C ARG A 114 -27.45 3.12 -0.80
N VAL A 115 -27.07 4.37 -0.61
CA VAL A 115 -25.68 4.79 -0.37
C VAL A 115 -25.58 5.40 1.02
N PHE A 116 -24.76 4.82 1.89
CA PHE A 116 -24.58 5.22 3.28
C PHE A 116 -23.15 5.72 3.50
N THR A 117 -22.97 6.93 4.03
CA THR A 117 -21.64 7.56 4.17
C THR A 117 -21.31 7.85 5.63
N GLU A 118 -20.19 7.34 6.11
CA GLU A 118 -19.65 7.62 7.45
C GLU A 118 -18.74 8.85 7.39
N VAL A 119 -19.23 9.95 7.99
CA VAL A 119 -18.53 11.23 8.12
C VAL A 119 -17.88 11.29 9.51
N GLY A 120 -16.70 10.71 9.63
CA GLY A 120 -15.95 10.63 10.88
C GLY A 120 -14.80 9.61 10.79
N PRO A 121 -13.88 9.60 11.76
CA PRO A 121 -12.71 8.73 11.73
C PRO A 121 -13.06 7.26 11.98
N GLY A 122 -12.57 6.37 11.12
CA GLY A 122 -12.82 4.94 11.19
C GLY A 122 -13.94 4.48 10.25
N LYS A 123 -14.50 3.31 10.54
CA LYS A 123 -15.48 2.64 9.67
C LYS A 123 -16.55 1.84 10.44
N VAL A 124 -16.90 2.34 11.62
CA VAL A 124 -17.74 1.61 12.58
C VAL A 124 -19.18 1.60 12.08
N LEU A 125 -19.73 2.75 11.70
CA LEU A 125 -21.09 2.87 11.24
C LEU A 125 -21.29 2.16 9.89
N THR A 126 -20.34 2.26 8.95
CA THR A 126 -20.38 1.47 7.70
C THR A 126 -20.37 -0.03 7.97
N SER A 127 -19.55 -0.51 8.91
CA SER A 127 -19.50 -1.94 9.25
C SER A 127 -20.81 -2.41 9.91
N LEU A 128 -21.47 -1.55 10.70
CA LEU A 128 -22.79 -1.83 11.26
C LEU A 128 -23.86 -1.84 10.17
N VAL A 129 -23.87 -0.87 9.25
CA VAL A 129 -24.81 -0.81 8.11
C VAL A 129 -24.75 -2.11 7.30
N SER A 130 -23.57 -2.58 6.91
CA SER A 130 -23.46 -3.86 6.18
C SER A 130 -23.88 -5.07 7.03
N ALA A 131 -23.69 -5.04 8.35
CA ALA A 131 -24.17 -6.08 9.26
C ALA A 131 -25.69 -6.04 9.54
N ILE A 132 -26.37 -4.95 9.21
CA ILE A 132 -27.83 -4.80 9.26
C ILE A 132 -28.44 -5.19 7.90
N LEU A 133 -27.90 -4.62 6.81
CA LEU A 133 -28.45 -4.79 5.47
C LEU A 133 -28.12 -6.16 4.86
N GLY A 134 -26.97 -6.76 5.23
CA GLY A 134 -26.52 -8.04 4.68
C GLY A 134 -26.35 -7.97 3.16
N ASP A 135 -26.80 -9.00 2.46
CA ASP A 135 -26.69 -9.12 1.00
C ASP A 135 -27.69 -8.22 0.22
N ARG A 136 -28.48 -7.39 0.91
CA ARG A 136 -29.39 -6.42 0.26
C ARG A 136 -28.58 -5.36 -0.52
N PRO A 137 -28.99 -4.98 -1.75
CA PRO A 137 -28.25 -4.00 -2.55
C PRO A 137 -28.07 -2.65 -1.86
N HIS A 138 -26.83 -2.37 -1.42
CA HIS A 138 -26.44 -1.10 -0.82
C HIS A 138 -24.96 -0.81 -1.11
N SER A 139 -24.49 0.39 -0.75
CA SER A 139 -23.08 0.76 -0.79
C SER A 139 -22.73 1.59 0.44
N THR A 140 -21.57 1.30 1.03
CA THR A 140 -21.05 2.02 2.20
C THR A 140 -19.77 2.77 1.84
N VAL A 141 -19.72 4.07 2.16
CA VAL A 141 -18.54 4.91 1.91
C VAL A 141 -18.00 5.45 3.23
N THR A 142 -16.68 5.40 3.40
CA THR A 142 -15.96 6.02 4.51
C THR A 142 -15.18 7.20 3.99
N LEU A 143 -15.26 8.37 4.65
CA LEU A 143 -14.45 9.54 4.28
C LEU A 143 -13.07 9.58 4.98
N GLU A 144 -12.92 8.96 6.15
CA GLU A 144 -11.70 9.03 6.97
C GLU A 144 -11.28 7.64 7.51
N ASP A 145 -10.78 6.75 6.62
CA ASP A 145 -10.18 5.48 7.05
C ASP A 145 -8.87 5.75 7.82
N ALA A 146 -8.80 5.27 9.07
CA ALA A 146 -7.61 5.37 9.92
C ALA A 146 -6.30 4.80 9.29
N ARG A 147 -6.39 3.99 8.22
CA ARG A 147 -5.23 3.51 7.45
C ARG A 147 -4.79 4.41 6.30
N ARG A 148 -5.67 5.30 5.81
CA ARG A 148 -5.45 6.14 4.60
C ARG A 148 -6.20 7.48 4.69
N GLY A 149 -6.23 8.09 5.88
CA GLY A 149 -7.05 9.28 6.17
C GLY A 149 -6.54 10.59 5.57
N GLY A 150 -7.16 11.68 6.00
CA GLY A 150 -6.96 13.02 5.47
C GLY A 150 -7.38 13.14 4.01
N LEU A 151 -6.73 14.04 3.28
CA LEU A 151 -7.11 14.40 1.91
C LEU A 151 -7.20 13.20 0.95
N TYR A 152 -6.35 12.17 1.11
CA TYR A 152 -6.45 10.96 0.28
C TYR A 152 -7.73 10.18 0.58
N GLY A 153 -8.03 9.92 1.86
CA GLY A 153 -9.22 9.18 2.29
C GLY A 153 -10.50 9.91 1.85
N PHE A 154 -10.53 11.23 2.07
CA PHE A 154 -11.63 12.09 1.64
C PHE A 154 -11.84 12.02 0.12
N LEU A 155 -10.78 12.21 -0.69
CA LEU A 155 -10.90 12.14 -2.16
C LEU A 155 -11.27 10.73 -2.66
N ALA A 156 -10.78 9.68 -2.00
CA ALA A 156 -11.17 8.31 -2.32
C ALA A 156 -12.65 8.03 -1.97
N GLY A 157 -13.17 8.60 -0.88
CA GLY A 157 -14.60 8.55 -0.53
C GLY A 157 -15.47 9.34 -1.51
N VAL A 158 -15.02 10.53 -1.92
CA VAL A 158 -15.68 11.35 -2.95
C VAL A 158 -15.70 10.63 -4.30
N ALA A 159 -14.65 9.90 -4.67
CA ALA A 159 -14.62 9.06 -5.87
C ALA A 159 -15.60 7.87 -5.77
N GLN A 160 -15.68 7.21 -4.61
CA GLN A 160 -16.66 6.13 -4.36
C GLN A 160 -18.11 6.65 -4.46
N LEU A 161 -18.40 7.86 -3.98
CA LEU A 161 -19.71 8.51 -4.13
C LEU A 161 -20.07 8.74 -5.60
N ALA A 162 -19.11 9.20 -6.42
CA ALA A 162 -19.34 9.38 -7.86
C ALA A 162 -19.61 8.04 -8.57
N VAL A 163 -18.86 6.98 -8.24
CA VAL A 163 -19.08 5.62 -8.75
C VAL A 163 -20.43 5.04 -8.30
N ALA A 164 -20.89 5.39 -7.09
CA ALA A 164 -22.21 5.05 -6.57
C ALA A 164 -23.36 5.92 -7.14
N GLY A 165 -23.08 6.80 -8.11
CA GLY A 165 -24.10 7.59 -8.82
C GLY A 165 -24.52 8.91 -8.15
N ALA A 166 -23.76 9.41 -7.17
CA ALA A 166 -24.04 10.72 -6.57
C ALA A 166 -23.57 11.89 -7.46
N ASP A 167 -24.28 13.02 -7.40
CA ASP A 167 -23.91 14.28 -8.06
C ASP A 167 -22.71 14.95 -7.37
N VAL A 168 -21.51 14.45 -7.69
CA VAL A 168 -20.24 14.90 -7.12
C VAL A 168 -19.71 16.13 -7.88
N ARG A 169 -20.05 17.31 -7.39
CA ARG A 169 -19.64 18.60 -7.97
C ARG A 169 -18.21 18.99 -7.56
N THR A 170 -17.23 18.36 -8.19
CA THR A 170 -15.79 18.49 -7.92
C THR A 170 -15.26 19.93 -7.96
N GLY A 171 -15.86 20.83 -8.74
CA GLY A 171 -15.39 22.22 -8.91
C GLY A 171 -15.16 22.99 -7.60
N LYS A 172 -15.91 22.69 -6.52
CA LYS A 172 -15.67 23.31 -5.21
C LYS A 172 -14.31 22.96 -4.58
N LEU A 173 -13.72 21.82 -4.95
CA LEU A 173 -12.38 21.41 -4.48
C LEU A 173 -11.25 22.29 -5.05
N TYR A 174 -11.55 23.05 -6.12
CA TYR A 174 -10.63 23.91 -6.85
C TYR A 174 -10.94 25.41 -6.65
N GLN A 175 -11.99 25.76 -5.91
CA GLN A 175 -12.38 27.15 -5.67
C GLN A 175 -11.24 27.92 -4.97
N GLY A 176 -10.81 29.04 -5.58
CA GLY A 176 -9.69 29.84 -5.08
C GLY A 176 -8.30 29.30 -5.41
N ARG A 177 -8.18 28.32 -6.33
CA ARG A 177 -6.91 27.84 -6.87
C ARG A 177 -6.74 28.28 -8.32
N ASP A 178 -5.50 28.39 -8.77
CA ASP A 178 -5.16 28.55 -10.19
C ASP A 178 -5.29 27.18 -10.89
N ALA A 179 -6.53 26.76 -11.10
CA ALA A 179 -6.91 25.49 -11.69
C ALA A 179 -7.70 25.73 -12.97
N VAL A 180 -7.13 25.33 -14.10
CA VAL A 180 -7.76 25.40 -15.42
C VAL A 180 -8.53 24.12 -15.71
N ASP A 181 -9.65 24.25 -16.42
CA ASP A 181 -10.39 23.09 -16.94
C ASP A 181 -9.56 22.43 -18.07
N PRO A 182 -9.24 21.12 -17.97
CA PRO A 182 -8.31 20.44 -18.89
C PRO A 182 -8.81 20.36 -20.33
N GLU A 183 -10.12 20.53 -20.60
CA GLU A 183 -10.65 20.57 -21.97
C GLU A 183 -10.47 21.96 -22.62
N SER A 184 -10.36 23.01 -21.80
CA SER A 184 -10.14 24.40 -22.24
C SER A 184 -8.68 24.87 -22.12
N ALA A 185 -7.87 24.18 -21.33
CA ALA A 185 -6.51 24.57 -21.00
C ALA A 185 -5.60 24.51 -22.23
N THR A 186 -4.99 25.63 -22.61
CA THR A 186 -3.90 25.65 -23.60
C THR A 186 -2.81 24.68 -23.13
N PRO A 187 -2.47 23.64 -23.91
CA PRO A 187 -1.48 22.65 -23.47
C PRO A 187 -0.14 23.31 -23.19
N VAL A 188 0.29 23.29 -21.93
CA VAL A 188 1.63 23.73 -21.55
C VAL A 188 2.62 22.86 -22.34
N LYS A 189 3.44 23.49 -23.17
CA LYS A 189 4.46 22.79 -23.96
C LYS A 189 5.27 21.91 -23.00
N PRO A 190 5.30 20.58 -23.17
CA PRO A 190 5.99 19.70 -22.24
C PRO A 190 7.45 20.13 -22.13
N ALA A 191 8.02 20.00 -20.92
CA ALA A 191 9.42 20.30 -20.70
C ALA A 191 10.26 19.62 -21.78
N GLY A 192 11.19 20.36 -22.39
CA GLY A 192 12.08 19.84 -23.44
C GLY A 192 13.09 18.80 -22.95
N TRP A 193 12.85 18.25 -21.77
CA TRP A 193 13.70 17.37 -21.00
C TRP A 193 12.87 16.55 -20.00
N THR A 194 13.36 15.37 -19.65
CA THR A 194 12.82 14.49 -18.60
C THR A 194 13.90 14.18 -17.56
N VAL A 195 13.48 13.95 -16.32
CA VAL A 195 14.37 13.57 -15.21
C VAL A 195 13.82 12.31 -14.56
N ASP A 196 14.64 11.26 -14.52
CA ASP A 196 14.27 9.95 -13.96
C ASP A 196 15.35 9.48 -12.98
N GLY A 197 15.31 10.04 -11.75
CA GLY A 197 16.07 9.67 -10.55
C GLY A 197 17.61 9.80 -10.58
N GLN A 198 18.23 9.56 -11.73
CA GLN A 198 19.65 9.36 -11.97
C GLN A 198 20.13 10.07 -13.25
N LEU A 199 19.22 10.30 -14.20
CA LEU A 199 19.52 10.84 -15.53
C LEU A 199 18.61 12.02 -15.87
N VAL A 200 19.17 12.98 -16.60
CA VAL A 200 18.43 14.00 -17.36
C VAL A 200 18.55 13.65 -18.83
N ARG A 201 17.43 13.70 -19.56
CA ARG A 201 17.38 13.56 -21.03
C ARG A 201 16.70 14.76 -21.64
N LEU A 202 16.99 15.08 -22.89
CA LEU A 202 16.19 15.99 -23.72
C LEU A 202 14.99 15.25 -24.32
N ALA A 203 14.05 15.98 -24.92
CA ALA A 203 12.84 15.42 -25.54
C ALA A 203 13.12 14.51 -26.77
N ASP A 204 14.33 14.56 -27.33
CA ASP A 204 14.84 13.63 -28.36
C ASP A 204 15.50 12.36 -27.77
N GLY A 205 15.49 12.22 -26.44
CA GLY A 205 16.10 11.11 -25.69
C GLY A 205 17.60 11.25 -25.42
N THR A 206 18.27 12.26 -25.99
CA THR A 206 19.71 12.52 -25.80
C THR A 206 20.01 12.99 -24.38
N ILE A 207 21.26 12.81 -23.93
CA ILE A 207 21.70 13.25 -22.60
C ILE A 207 22.44 14.59 -22.76
N PRO A 208 22.05 15.67 -22.05
CA PRO A 208 22.74 16.96 -22.11
C PRO A 208 24.25 16.83 -21.83
N PRO A 209 25.10 17.70 -22.41
CA PRO A 209 26.56 17.53 -22.32
C PRO A 209 27.09 17.47 -20.88
N ASN A 210 26.46 18.24 -19.97
CA ASN A 210 26.83 18.37 -18.55
C ASN A 210 26.00 17.48 -17.61
N ALA A 211 25.09 16.64 -18.13
CA ALA A 211 24.30 15.73 -17.30
C ALA A 211 25.09 14.45 -16.97
N LEU A 212 24.76 13.83 -15.82
CA LEU A 212 25.28 12.52 -15.46
C LEU A 212 24.94 11.50 -16.55
N ARG A 213 25.93 10.66 -16.89
CA ARG A 213 25.81 9.62 -17.93
C ARG A 213 25.77 8.25 -17.26
N PRO A 214 25.06 7.26 -17.84
CA PRO A 214 25.13 5.89 -17.37
C PRO A 214 26.59 5.41 -17.35
N PRO A 215 27.01 4.63 -16.34
CA PRO A 215 28.30 3.97 -16.36
C PRO A 215 28.37 3.08 -17.61
N ARG A 216 29.36 3.33 -18.47
CA ARG A 216 29.65 2.42 -19.58
C ARG A 216 30.36 1.20 -19.00
N PRO A 217 30.04 -0.03 -19.45
CA PRO A 217 30.86 -1.18 -19.11
C PRO A 217 32.28 -0.90 -19.60
N VAL A 218 33.27 -1.07 -18.71
CA VAL A 218 34.66 -1.09 -19.11
C VAL A 218 34.85 -2.39 -19.89
N THR A 219 34.96 -2.30 -21.22
CA THR A 219 35.55 -3.40 -22.00
C THR A 219 36.93 -3.63 -21.42
N GLU A 220 37.16 -4.80 -20.83
CA GLU A 220 38.48 -5.16 -20.33
C GLU A 220 39.48 -5.01 -21.48
N LEU A 221 40.50 -4.19 -21.28
CA LEU A 221 41.57 -4.07 -22.25
C LEU A 221 42.38 -5.36 -22.16
N ILE A 222 42.02 -6.36 -22.96
CA ILE A 222 42.79 -7.59 -23.14
C ILE A 222 44.09 -7.18 -23.82
N VAL A 223 45.07 -6.78 -23.01
CA VAL A 223 46.45 -6.55 -23.44
C VAL A 223 47.02 -7.93 -23.74
N PRO A 224 47.30 -8.26 -25.01
CA PRO A 224 47.88 -9.56 -25.33
C PRO A 224 49.29 -9.63 -24.74
N GLU A 225 49.63 -10.75 -24.08
CA GLU A 225 50.99 -11.00 -23.55
C GLU A 225 52.02 -11.35 -24.66
N SER A 226 51.68 -11.05 -25.91
CA SER A 226 52.48 -11.28 -27.11
C SER A 226 52.24 -10.14 -28.10
N PRO A 227 53.23 -9.78 -28.94
CA PRO A 227 52.98 -8.91 -30.10
C PRO A 227 51.93 -9.54 -31.03
N THR A 228 51.33 -8.71 -31.90
CA THR A 228 50.31 -9.16 -32.85
C THR A 228 50.83 -10.28 -33.76
N ALA A 229 49.91 -11.11 -34.29
CA ALA A 229 50.26 -12.31 -35.05
C ALA A 229 51.16 -12.06 -36.29
N ASP A 230 51.18 -10.84 -36.81
CA ASP A 230 52.02 -10.41 -37.95
C ASP A 230 53.37 -9.78 -37.52
N GLY A 231 53.71 -9.80 -36.22
CA GLY A 231 55.02 -9.37 -35.70
C GLY A 231 55.30 -7.86 -35.72
N ALA A 232 54.32 -7.03 -36.08
CA ALA A 232 54.48 -5.58 -36.09
C ALA A 232 54.45 -5.00 -34.65
N PRO A 233 55.36 -4.05 -34.31
CA PRO A 233 55.37 -3.44 -32.98
C PRO A 233 54.18 -2.50 -32.78
N LEU A 234 53.58 -2.54 -31.58
CA LEU A 234 52.62 -1.54 -31.14
C LEU A 234 53.24 -0.14 -31.22
N SER A 235 52.44 0.86 -31.60
CA SER A 235 52.89 2.24 -31.82
C SER A 235 51.95 3.24 -31.15
N GLY A 236 52.50 4.31 -30.57
CA GLY A 236 51.72 5.35 -29.88
C GLY A 236 51.33 4.98 -28.44
N PRO A 237 50.22 5.52 -27.91
CA PRO A 237 49.83 5.36 -26.49
C PRO A 237 49.71 3.91 -26.03
N ASP A 238 49.17 3.03 -26.88
CA ASP A 238 48.93 1.63 -26.53
C ASP A 238 50.23 0.84 -26.30
N ALA A 239 51.32 1.24 -26.97
CA ALA A 239 52.65 0.69 -26.73
C ALA A 239 53.19 1.07 -25.34
N LEU A 240 52.97 2.32 -24.91
CA LEU A 240 53.38 2.79 -23.57
C LEU A 240 52.55 2.12 -22.46
N VAL A 241 51.25 1.89 -22.71
CA VAL A 241 50.37 1.17 -21.77
C VAL A 241 50.77 -0.31 -21.68
N ALA A 242 51.01 -0.98 -22.81
CA ALA A 242 51.48 -2.36 -22.82
C ALA A 242 52.82 -2.53 -22.10
N GLU A 243 53.78 -1.63 -22.36
CA GLU A 243 55.10 -1.64 -21.72
C GLU A 243 55.01 -1.39 -20.21
N PHE A 244 54.24 -0.39 -19.77
CA PHE A 244 54.01 -0.12 -18.34
C PHE A 244 53.40 -1.33 -17.62
N LEU A 245 52.44 -2.01 -18.25
CA LEU A 245 51.80 -3.20 -17.68
C LEU A 245 52.75 -4.42 -17.68
N ARG A 246 53.63 -4.55 -18.68
CA ARG A 246 54.71 -5.54 -18.71
C ARG A 246 55.68 -5.34 -17.54
N THR A 247 56.25 -4.13 -17.39
CA THR A 247 57.16 -3.81 -16.28
C THR A 247 56.48 -3.99 -14.91
N SER A 248 55.20 -3.62 -14.81
CA SER A 248 54.42 -3.85 -13.58
C SER A 248 54.26 -5.33 -13.24
N ARG A 249 54.00 -6.19 -14.24
CA ARG A 249 53.89 -7.64 -14.07
C ARG A 249 55.23 -8.27 -13.69
N GLU A 250 56.32 -7.84 -14.32
CA GLU A 250 57.69 -8.25 -14.00
C GLU A 250 58.06 -7.90 -12.54
N MET A 251 57.75 -6.69 -12.10
CA MET A 251 57.96 -6.25 -10.71
C MET A 251 57.14 -7.07 -9.69
N VAL A 252 55.87 -7.36 -9.99
CA VAL A 252 55.00 -8.17 -9.12
C VAL A 252 55.49 -9.63 -9.04
N ASN A 253 55.96 -10.20 -10.16
CA ASN A 253 56.55 -11.54 -10.17
C ASN A 253 57.85 -11.59 -9.35
N ALA A 254 58.75 -10.61 -9.49
CA ALA A 254 59.96 -10.53 -8.67
C ALA A 254 59.66 -10.41 -7.16
N GLN A 255 58.64 -9.64 -6.77
CA GLN A 255 58.18 -9.54 -5.38
C GLN A 255 57.60 -10.87 -4.87
N ARG A 256 56.82 -11.57 -5.70
CA ARG A 256 56.29 -12.92 -5.40
C ARG A 256 57.42 -13.92 -5.18
N ASP A 257 58.44 -13.94 -6.03
CA ASP A 257 59.51 -14.93 -5.95
C ASP A 257 60.42 -14.70 -4.73
N VAL A 258 60.66 -13.44 -4.35
CA VAL A 258 61.30 -13.08 -3.07
C VAL A 258 60.48 -13.56 -1.88
N LEU A 259 59.14 -13.38 -1.90
CA LEU A 259 58.24 -13.87 -0.86
C LEU A 259 58.23 -15.41 -0.76
N LEU A 260 58.17 -16.12 -1.88
CA LEU A 260 58.18 -17.60 -1.90
C LEU A 260 59.54 -18.18 -1.49
N SER A 261 60.64 -17.50 -1.81
CA SER A 261 61.98 -17.84 -1.34
C SER A 261 62.10 -17.66 0.18
N TYR A 262 61.62 -16.54 0.73
CA TYR A 262 61.58 -16.28 2.17
C TYR A 262 60.69 -17.29 2.93
N LEU A 263 59.61 -17.76 2.31
CA LEU A 263 58.70 -18.76 2.86
C LEU A 263 59.17 -20.23 2.68
N GLY A 264 60.40 -20.44 2.22
CA GLY A 264 61.06 -21.76 2.29
C GLY A 264 60.74 -22.75 1.17
N ALA A 265 60.21 -22.28 0.03
CA ALA A 265 59.90 -23.15 -1.12
C ALA A 265 61.17 -23.60 -1.87
N ALA A 266 61.81 -24.67 -1.41
CA ALA A 266 63.02 -25.22 -2.02
C ALA A 266 62.71 -26.00 -3.32
N GLY A 267 62.99 -25.41 -4.49
CA GLY A 267 62.74 -26.09 -5.77
C GLY A 267 62.95 -25.26 -7.05
N LEU A 268 63.95 -24.37 -7.10
CA LEU A 268 64.27 -23.61 -8.33
C LEU A 268 65.20 -24.43 -9.24
N PRO A 269 64.84 -24.70 -10.51
CA PRO A 269 65.79 -25.26 -11.48
C PRO A 269 66.90 -24.24 -11.81
N ALA A 270 68.10 -24.73 -12.12
CA ALA A 270 69.26 -23.87 -12.33
C ALA A 270 69.09 -22.95 -13.55
N ALA A 271 69.53 -21.69 -13.41
CA ALA A 271 69.45 -20.69 -14.48
C ALA A 271 70.34 -21.07 -15.68
N ALA A 272 69.71 -21.44 -16.79
CA ALA A 272 70.39 -21.67 -18.06
C ALA A 272 70.80 -20.32 -18.68
N ALA A 273 72.00 -19.85 -18.34
CA ALA A 273 72.55 -18.61 -18.90
C ALA A 273 72.95 -18.80 -20.37
N SER A 274 72.11 -18.34 -21.29
CA SER A 274 72.43 -18.19 -22.72
C SER A 274 72.55 -16.70 -23.08
N LEU A 275 73.80 -16.25 -23.27
CA LEU A 275 74.08 -14.95 -23.89
C LEU A 275 73.62 -14.97 -25.37
N PRO A 276 73.15 -13.84 -25.91
CA PRO A 276 72.61 -13.79 -27.27
C PRO A 276 73.67 -14.06 -28.33
N SER A 277 73.38 -15.00 -29.24
CA SER A 277 74.18 -15.24 -30.44
C SER A 277 73.82 -14.28 -31.57
N LEU A 278 74.83 -13.86 -32.34
CA LEU A 278 74.69 -13.00 -33.51
C LEU A 278 74.35 -13.81 -34.79
N PRO A 279 73.83 -13.17 -35.86
CA PRO A 279 72.80 -13.78 -36.71
C PRO A 279 73.32 -14.52 -37.95
N SER A 280 72.40 -15.19 -38.64
CA SER A 280 72.50 -15.53 -40.06
C SER A 280 71.16 -15.22 -40.77
N ALA A 281 71.19 -15.07 -42.10
CA ALA A 281 70.11 -14.46 -42.88
C ALA A 281 69.21 -15.48 -43.64
N ALA A 282 68.07 -14.95 -44.12
CA ALA A 282 66.95 -15.60 -44.81
C ALA A 282 67.30 -16.62 -45.93
N PRO A 283 66.33 -17.50 -46.26
CA PRO A 283 65.58 -17.27 -47.51
C PRO A 283 64.04 -17.37 -47.37
N VAL A 284 63.32 -17.29 -48.49
CA VAL A 284 61.88 -16.98 -48.62
C VAL A 284 61.03 -18.22 -48.99
N ALA A 285 59.73 -18.21 -48.67
CA ALA A 285 58.71 -19.21 -49.05
C ALA A 285 58.33 -19.12 -50.56
N LEU A 286 57.49 -19.93 -51.23
CA LEU A 286 56.25 -20.73 -50.98
C LEU A 286 56.26 -21.97 -51.95
N PRO A 287 55.31 -22.96 -52.01
CA PRO A 287 53.84 -22.90 -51.80
C PRO A 287 53.21 -24.13 -51.07
N ALA A 288 51.93 -24.45 -51.32
CA ALA A 288 51.03 -25.15 -50.37
C ALA A 288 49.99 -26.13 -50.98
N ALA A 289 49.20 -26.77 -50.08
CA ALA A 289 47.96 -27.56 -50.29
C ALA A 289 48.12 -28.97 -50.93
N PRO A 290 47.13 -29.90 -50.82
CA PRO A 290 45.83 -29.90 -50.12
C PRO A 290 45.90 -30.70 -48.77
N ALA A 291 44.90 -31.34 -48.12
CA ALA A 291 43.51 -31.73 -48.43
C ALA A 291 42.59 -31.81 -47.17
N THR A 292 41.73 -32.84 -47.05
CA THR A 292 40.52 -32.91 -46.17
C THR A 292 40.20 -34.34 -45.66
N GLU A 293 39.09 -34.47 -44.90
CA GLU A 293 38.30 -35.68 -44.53
C GLU A 293 38.61 -36.37 -43.17
N THR A 294 37.66 -36.92 -42.37
CA THR A 294 36.17 -36.81 -42.24
C THR A 294 35.69 -37.40 -40.90
N ALA A 295 34.45 -37.07 -40.45
CA ALA A 295 33.51 -37.93 -39.65
C ALA A 295 33.89 -38.35 -38.19
N SER A 296 32.95 -38.72 -37.27
CA SER A 296 31.49 -38.50 -37.11
C SER A 296 30.99 -38.98 -35.72
N ALA A 297 29.85 -38.44 -35.24
CA ALA A 297 28.98 -38.93 -34.13
C ALA A 297 29.58 -38.99 -32.69
N ALA A 298 28.81 -38.94 -31.58
CA ALA A 298 27.37 -39.19 -31.36
C ALA A 298 26.74 -38.34 -30.20
N ALA A 299 25.44 -38.56 -29.93
CA ALA A 299 24.64 -38.02 -28.80
C ALA A 299 24.59 -39.06 -27.63
N PRO A 300 23.75 -39.00 -26.54
CA PRO A 300 22.55 -38.15 -26.29
C PRO A 300 22.26 -37.73 -24.80
N VAL A 301 20.99 -37.32 -24.55
CA VAL A 301 20.19 -37.31 -23.29
C VAL A 301 20.11 -36.02 -22.44
N ALA A 302 18.86 -35.71 -22.06
CA ALA A 302 18.33 -34.48 -21.46
C ALA A 302 18.31 -34.42 -19.91
N ALA A 303 17.95 -33.25 -19.38
CA ALA A 303 17.20 -33.05 -18.12
C ALA A 303 16.33 -31.77 -18.23
N SER A 304 15.38 -31.54 -17.31
CA SER A 304 14.30 -30.53 -17.45
C SER A 304 14.17 -29.55 -16.26
N ALA A 305 13.33 -28.53 -16.41
CA ALA A 305 13.08 -27.42 -15.48
C ALA A 305 12.01 -27.73 -14.39
N PRO A 306 11.74 -26.78 -13.48
CA PRO A 306 10.36 -26.49 -13.07
C PRO A 306 9.99 -24.99 -13.10
N ALA A 307 8.72 -24.67 -12.80
CA ALA A 307 8.08 -23.37 -13.04
C ALA A 307 7.42 -22.74 -11.77
N VAL A 308 6.64 -21.66 -11.97
CA VAL A 308 6.10 -20.72 -10.95
C VAL A 308 4.68 -21.11 -10.48
N PRO A 309 4.31 -20.93 -9.20
CA PRO A 309 2.97 -21.24 -8.66
C PRO A 309 1.94 -20.08 -8.79
N ALA A 310 0.66 -20.39 -8.52
CA ALA A 310 -0.50 -19.48 -8.64
C ALA A 310 -1.31 -19.33 -7.32
N ALA A 311 -2.35 -18.49 -7.33
CA ALA A 311 -3.10 -18.02 -6.15
C ALA A 311 -4.36 -18.86 -5.77
N PRO A 312 -4.86 -18.76 -4.51
CA PRO A 312 -6.05 -19.47 -4.02
C PRO A 312 -7.38 -18.69 -4.17
N ALA A 313 -8.51 -19.37 -3.91
CA ALA A 313 -9.87 -18.86 -4.09
C ALA A 313 -10.71 -18.80 -2.78
N ALA A 314 -11.99 -18.42 -2.90
CA ALA A 314 -12.89 -18.05 -1.80
C ALA A 314 -13.58 -19.21 -1.05
N ALA A 315 -14.25 -18.88 0.07
CA ALA A 315 -15.07 -19.78 0.88
C ALA A 315 -16.48 -19.19 1.09
N ALA A 316 -17.47 -20.07 1.34
CA ALA A 316 -18.89 -19.70 1.45
C ALA A 316 -19.37 -19.51 2.90
N SER A 317 -20.51 -18.83 3.06
CA SER A 317 -21.16 -18.50 4.33
C SER A 317 -22.13 -19.59 4.82
N ALA A 318 -22.43 -19.58 6.11
CA ALA A 318 -23.48 -20.38 6.74
C ALA A 318 -24.32 -19.49 7.68
N GLU A 319 -25.64 -19.65 7.64
CA GLU A 319 -26.57 -18.88 8.47
C GLU A 319 -26.57 -19.37 9.92
N SER A 320 -26.85 -18.46 10.87
CA SER A 320 -27.04 -18.82 12.28
C SER A 320 -28.22 -18.03 12.86
N ALA A 321 -29.26 -18.72 13.33
CA ALA A 321 -30.40 -18.09 13.98
C ALA A 321 -29.95 -17.26 15.20
N GLY A 322 -30.42 -16.01 15.27
CA GLY A 322 -30.05 -15.07 16.34
C GLY A 322 -31.03 -15.07 17.50
N LEU A 323 -30.51 -15.15 18.73
CA LEU A 323 -31.26 -14.84 19.94
C LEU A 323 -31.68 -13.35 19.92
N SER A 324 -32.91 -13.04 20.33
CA SER A 324 -33.38 -11.66 20.40
C SER A 324 -32.70 -10.90 21.54
N ALA A 325 -32.46 -9.59 21.34
CA ALA A 325 -31.83 -8.74 22.36
C ALA A 325 -32.64 -8.70 23.68
N ASP A 326 -33.96 -8.90 23.59
CA ASP A 326 -34.89 -8.82 24.70
C ASP A 326 -34.84 -10.10 25.56
N ALA A 327 -34.74 -11.28 24.94
CA ALA A 327 -34.47 -12.54 25.66
C ALA A 327 -33.10 -12.54 26.38
N VAL A 328 -32.11 -11.85 25.81
CA VAL A 328 -30.78 -11.65 26.43
C VAL A 328 -30.83 -10.67 27.63
N LEU A 329 -31.84 -9.79 27.71
CA LEU A 329 -32.08 -8.99 28.90
C LEU A 329 -32.81 -9.79 29.98
N GLU A 330 -33.81 -10.58 29.60
CA GLU A 330 -34.55 -11.45 30.53
C GLU A 330 -33.62 -12.44 31.23
N SER A 331 -32.75 -13.14 30.49
CA SER A 331 -31.80 -14.12 31.05
C SER A 331 -30.63 -13.52 31.84
N VAL A 332 -30.60 -12.20 32.02
CA VAL A 332 -29.57 -11.45 32.76
C VAL A 332 -30.16 -10.71 33.98
N LEU A 333 -31.48 -10.59 34.05
CA LEU A 333 -32.22 -9.93 35.14
C LEU A 333 -32.95 -10.91 36.06
N SER A 334 -33.00 -12.20 35.69
CA SER A 334 -33.41 -13.35 36.52
C SER A 334 -32.27 -13.85 37.41
#